data_AF-A0A8R7PWX8-F1
#
_entry.id   AF-A0A8R7PWX8-F1
#
_cell.length_a   1.000
_cell.length_b   1.000
_cell.length_c   1.000
_cell.angle_alpha   90.00
_cell.angle_beta   90.00
_cell.angle_gamma   90.00
#
_symmetry.space_group_name_H-M   'P 1'
#
loop_
_entity.id
_entity.type
_entity.pdbx_description
1 polymer ?
#
loop_
_entity_poly.entity_id
_entity_poly.type
_entity_poly.pdbx_seq_one_letter_code
_entity_poly.pdbx_strand_id
1 'polypeptide(L)'
;MAAVPVGAPPPAKRKKEGPDCLETSPVPPAMVGADWSSLPYDLLRRIADTLLDTNDVDCYMDLRAVCRHWRSTTDDPRSDATDPRFRPRQWIVLDEVFASDTRRLLVNTASGRCLHRELPQLRDHHVVATTLGGFFVLADKSPPHAARVFNPLTGGLISFNAPVPPEGKVAAAVCFGMASPMLTLLCDSSRKHYTAFPDSECFITH
;
A
#
# COMPACT_ATOMS: atom_id res chain seq x y z
N MET A 1 -42.77 -77.80 23.94
CA MET A 1 -44.02 -77.15 24.38
C MET A 1 -44.13 -75.82 23.67
N ALA A 2 -45.27 -75.57 23.05
CA ALA A 2 -45.52 -74.42 22.19
C ALA A 2 -45.74 -73.13 23.00
N ALA A 3 -45.18 -72.01 22.53
CA ALA A 3 -45.37 -70.69 23.11
C ALA A 3 -46.65 -70.03 22.55
N VAL A 4 -47.45 -69.50 23.48
CA VAL A 4 -48.73 -68.80 23.25
C VAL A 4 -48.46 -67.36 22.78
N PRO A 5 -49.20 -66.81 21.78
CA PRO A 5 -49.02 -65.42 21.37
C PRO A 5 -49.83 -64.48 22.28
N VAL A 6 -49.17 -63.46 22.83
CA VAL A 6 -49.82 -62.39 23.61
C VAL A 6 -50.21 -61.27 22.65
N GLY A 7 -51.51 -60.97 22.63
CA GLY A 7 -52.14 -59.96 21.77
C GLY A 7 -51.76 -58.52 22.11
N ALA A 8 -51.84 -57.66 21.10
CA ALA A 8 -51.50 -56.25 21.15
C ALA A 8 -52.48 -55.42 22.02
N PRO A 9 -52.00 -54.37 22.72
CA PRO A 9 -52.84 -53.48 23.52
C PRO A 9 -53.62 -52.46 22.66
N PRO A 10 -54.75 -51.92 23.15
CA PRO A 10 -55.62 -51.01 22.40
C PRO A 10 -55.04 -49.58 22.28
N PRO A 11 -55.50 -48.79 21.29
CA PRO A 11 -54.94 -47.46 21.02
C PRO A 11 -55.39 -46.44 22.06
N ALA A 12 -54.42 -45.73 22.65
CA ALA A 12 -54.65 -44.62 23.56
C ALA A 12 -55.07 -43.35 22.79
N LYS A 13 -56.15 -42.71 23.23
CA LYS A 13 -56.69 -41.45 22.70
C LYS A 13 -55.70 -40.30 22.97
N ARG A 14 -55.19 -39.65 21.92
CA ARG A 14 -54.38 -38.42 22.03
C ARG A 14 -55.27 -37.23 22.42
N LYS A 15 -55.02 -36.65 23.59
CA LYS A 15 -55.50 -35.31 23.96
C LYS A 15 -54.59 -34.28 23.29
N LYS A 16 -55.15 -33.37 22.49
CA LYS A 16 -54.42 -32.29 21.80
C LYS A 16 -54.27 -31.13 22.78
N GLU A 17 -53.11 -31.03 23.41
CA GLU A 17 -52.70 -29.89 24.23
C GLU A 17 -51.99 -28.89 23.31
N GLY A 18 -52.44 -27.63 23.32
CA GLY A 18 -51.87 -26.56 22.48
C GLY A 18 -50.44 -26.23 22.92
N PRO A 19 -49.61 -25.64 22.04
CA PRO A 19 -48.25 -25.29 22.41
C PRO A 19 -48.32 -24.13 23.41
N ASP A 20 -47.96 -24.45 24.65
CA ASP A 20 -47.67 -23.47 25.68
C ASP A 20 -46.44 -22.68 25.24
N CYS A 21 -46.59 -21.36 25.14
CA CYS A 21 -45.57 -20.46 24.64
C CYS A 21 -44.43 -20.39 25.66
N LEU A 22 -43.38 -21.18 25.45
CA LEU A 22 -42.13 -21.01 26.18
C LEU A 22 -41.55 -19.64 25.85
N GLU A 23 -41.51 -18.79 26.87
CA GLU A 23 -40.93 -17.46 26.80
C GLU A 23 -39.54 -17.51 26.17
N THR A 24 -39.41 -16.82 25.04
CA THR A 24 -38.13 -16.46 24.43
C THR A 24 -37.33 -15.65 25.46
N SER A 25 -36.35 -16.30 26.07
CA SER A 25 -35.27 -15.63 26.78
C SER A 25 -34.73 -14.50 25.88
N PRO A 26 -34.50 -13.28 26.39
CA PRO A 26 -34.03 -12.19 25.54
C PRO A 26 -32.69 -12.59 24.94
N VAL A 27 -32.66 -12.79 23.63
CA VAL A 27 -31.42 -12.83 22.86
C VAL A 27 -30.69 -11.52 23.22
N PRO A 28 -29.44 -11.56 23.73
CA PRO A 28 -28.71 -10.33 23.97
C PRO A 28 -28.75 -9.52 22.68
N PRO A 29 -29.03 -8.20 22.73
CA PRO A 29 -29.11 -7.39 21.52
C PRO A 29 -27.83 -7.67 20.74
N ALA A 30 -27.99 -8.12 19.49
CA ALA A 30 -26.87 -8.29 18.57
C ALA A 30 -26.00 -7.05 18.75
N MET A 31 -24.77 -7.23 19.23
CA MET A 31 -23.89 -6.11 19.52
C MET A 31 -23.92 -5.23 18.29
N VAL A 32 -24.47 -4.02 18.41
CA VAL A 32 -24.46 -3.06 17.32
C VAL A 32 -22.99 -2.93 16.96
N GLY A 33 -22.61 -3.47 15.80
CA GLY A 33 -21.21 -3.49 15.40
C GLY A 33 -20.70 -2.06 15.50
N ALA A 34 -19.57 -1.87 16.16
CA ALA A 34 -18.98 -0.55 16.27
C ALA A 34 -18.81 0.02 14.86
N ASP A 35 -19.46 1.16 14.58
CA ASP A 35 -19.33 1.81 13.28
C ASP A 35 -17.98 2.51 13.20
N TRP A 36 -16.95 1.73 12.87
CA TRP A 36 -15.58 2.22 12.68
C TRP A 36 -15.50 3.31 11.62
N SER A 37 -16.46 3.41 10.69
CA SER A 37 -16.46 4.50 9.70
C SER A 37 -16.64 5.87 10.35
N SER A 38 -17.25 5.91 11.55
CA SER A 38 -17.54 7.12 12.34
C SER A 38 -16.48 7.45 13.40
N LEU A 39 -15.30 6.82 13.35
CA LEU A 39 -14.24 7.04 14.34
C LEU A 39 -13.90 8.54 14.49
N PRO A 40 -13.75 9.06 15.72
CA PRO A 40 -13.38 10.45 15.95
C PRO A 40 -12.09 10.86 15.23
N TYR A 41 -12.04 12.11 14.77
CA TYR A 41 -10.93 12.64 13.97
C TYR A 41 -9.57 12.56 14.68
N ASP A 42 -9.55 12.86 15.98
CA ASP A 42 -8.37 12.84 16.83
C ASP A 42 -7.80 11.41 16.97
N LEU A 43 -8.68 10.42 17.13
CA LEU A 43 -8.27 9.02 17.20
C LEU A 43 -7.75 8.51 15.85
N LEU A 44 -8.44 8.85 14.74
CA LEU A 44 -7.97 8.51 13.39
C LEU A 44 -6.60 9.11 13.10
N ARG A 45 -6.40 10.39 13.41
CA ARG A 45 -5.10 11.06 13.25
C ARG A 45 -4.02 10.40 14.07
N ARG A 46 -4.29 10.08 15.33
CA ARG A 46 -3.33 9.41 16.20
C ARG A 46 -2.91 8.03 15.67
N ILE A 47 -3.85 7.25 15.14
CA ILE A 47 -3.54 5.96 14.50
C ILE A 47 -2.67 6.20 13.26
N ALA A 48 -3.05 7.16 12.43
CA ALA A 48 -2.35 7.49 11.20
C ALA A 48 -0.92 7.97 11.47
N ASP A 49 -0.72 8.85 12.45
CA ASP A 49 0.59 9.33 12.91
C ASP A 49 1.44 8.17 13.45
N THR A 50 0.85 7.26 14.22
CA THR A 50 1.56 6.07 14.72
C THR A 50 2.09 5.21 13.58
N LEU A 51 1.29 4.98 12.53
CA LEU A 51 1.72 4.21 11.35
C LEU A 51 2.86 4.91 10.60
N LEU A 52 2.85 6.24 10.52
CA LEU A 52 3.93 7.00 9.89
C LEU A 52 5.21 7.00 10.73
N ASP A 53 5.08 7.10 12.06
CA ASP A 53 6.21 7.04 12.99
C ASP A 53 6.92 5.67 12.95
N THR A 54 6.18 4.58 12.75
CA THR A 54 6.73 3.23 12.54
C THR A 54 7.14 2.95 11.09
N ASN A 55 6.99 3.93 10.20
CA ASN A 55 7.29 3.83 8.77
C ASN A 55 6.47 2.74 8.05
N ASP A 56 5.27 2.43 8.57
CA ASP A 56 4.27 1.55 7.97
C ASP A 56 3.39 2.32 6.96
N VAL A 57 4.05 2.93 5.97
CA VAL A 57 3.40 3.77 4.95
C VAL A 57 2.40 2.98 4.10
N ASP A 58 2.64 1.69 3.88
CA ASP A 58 1.69 0.79 3.23
C ASP A 58 0.39 0.67 4.03
N CYS A 59 0.48 0.43 5.34
CA CYS A 59 -0.68 0.37 6.22
C CYS A 59 -1.40 1.73 6.35
N TYR A 60 -0.66 2.84 6.35
CA TYR A 60 -1.24 4.18 6.30
C TYR A 60 -2.10 4.37 5.04
N MET A 61 -1.63 3.88 3.89
CA MET A 61 -2.38 3.95 2.64
C MET A 61 -3.62 3.04 2.66
N ASP A 62 -3.55 1.88 3.31
CA ASP A 62 -4.70 1.00 3.51
C ASP A 62 -5.75 1.64 4.44
N LEU A 63 -5.31 2.32 5.52
CA LEU A 63 -6.18 3.13 6.37
C LEU A 63 -6.92 4.20 5.55
N ARG A 64 -6.23 4.90 4.65
CA ARG A 64 -6.83 5.87 3.71
C ARG A 64 -7.76 5.23 2.67
N ALA A 65 -7.64 3.93 2.44
CA ALA A 65 -8.48 3.21 1.47
C ALA A 65 -9.85 2.83 2.04
N VAL A 66 -10.00 2.74 3.37
CA VAL A 66 -11.22 2.26 4.06
C VAL A 66 -12.49 3.00 3.61
N CYS A 67 -12.55 4.32 3.81
CA CYS A 67 -13.70 5.13 3.41
C CYS A 67 -13.32 6.60 3.16
N ARG A 68 -14.26 7.38 2.63
CA ARG A 68 -14.03 8.82 2.33
C ARG A 68 -13.72 9.64 3.58
N HIS A 69 -14.41 9.37 4.70
CA HIS A 69 -14.22 10.06 5.99
C HIS A 69 -12.79 9.88 6.52
N TRP A 70 -12.27 8.66 6.49
CA TRP A 70 -10.90 8.35 6.93
C TRP A 70 -9.85 9.01 6.03
N ARG A 71 -10.09 8.98 4.71
CA ARG A 71 -9.22 9.62 3.73
C ARG A 71 -9.17 11.13 3.87
N SER A 72 -10.28 11.80 4.16
CA SER A 72 -10.32 13.26 4.34
C SER A 72 -9.74 13.72 5.68
N THR A 73 -9.62 12.82 6.65
CA THR A 73 -9.11 13.13 8.00
C THR A 73 -7.58 13.15 8.08
N THR A 74 -6.93 12.47 7.14
CA THR A 74 -5.49 12.23 7.11
C THR A 74 -4.84 12.97 5.95
N ASP A 75 -3.55 13.26 6.06
CA ASP A 75 -2.80 14.01 5.05
C ASP A 75 -2.69 13.21 3.74
N ASP A 76 -2.81 13.89 2.59
CA ASP A 76 -2.60 13.24 1.29
C ASP A 76 -1.10 13.27 0.94
N PRO A 77 -0.43 12.11 0.85
CA PRO A 77 0.99 12.05 0.48
C PRO A 77 1.28 12.55 -0.94
N ARG A 78 0.26 12.77 -1.78
CA ARG A 78 0.42 13.36 -3.10
C ARG A 78 0.43 14.89 -3.08
N SER A 79 -0.03 15.51 -2.00
CA SER A 79 0.02 16.97 -1.84
C SER A 79 1.46 17.47 -1.65
N ASP A 80 2.31 16.67 -1.01
CA ASP A 80 3.75 16.90 -0.91
C ASP A 80 4.50 15.57 -1.03
N ALA A 81 5.00 15.30 -2.24
CA ALA A 81 5.76 14.08 -2.52
C ALA A 81 7.15 14.05 -1.82
N THR A 82 7.58 15.17 -1.25
CA THR A 82 8.87 15.29 -0.55
C THR A 82 8.76 15.11 0.97
N ASP A 83 7.54 15.06 1.53
CA ASP A 83 7.30 14.93 2.96
C ASP A 83 8.01 13.66 3.52
N PRO A 84 8.90 13.82 4.51
CA PRO A 84 9.69 12.74 5.10
C PRO A 84 8.88 11.60 5.74
N ARG A 85 7.65 11.87 6.16
CA ARG A 85 6.77 10.88 6.80
C ARG A 85 6.30 9.80 5.82
N PHE A 86 6.20 10.15 4.54
CA PHE A 86 5.69 9.25 3.49
C PHE A 86 6.78 8.56 2.68
N ARG A 87 8.05 8.83 2.97
CA ARG A 87 9.17 8.23 2.25
C ARG A 87 9.24 6.74 2.59
N PRO A 88 9.24 5.82 1.61
CA PRO A 88 9.59 4.43 1.88
C PRO A 88 10.98 4.38 2.53
N ARG A 89 11.09 3.57 3.57
CA ARG A 89 12.38 3.17 4.15
C ARG A 89 12.38 1.67 4.27
N GLN A 90 13.54 1.05 4.04
CA GLN A 90 13.69 -0.41 4.11
C GLN A 90 12.81 -1.16 3.12
N TRP A 91 12.42 -0.54 2.01
CA TRP A 91 11.71 -1.22 0.93
C TRP A 91 12.64 -1.37 -0.26
N ILE A 92 12.68 -2.57 -0.82
CA ILE A 92 13.33 -2.82 -2.11
C ILE A 92 12.29 -3.25 -3.13
N VAL A 93 12.51 -2.86 -4.38
CA VAL A 93 11.68 -3.27 -5.51
C VAL A 93 12.33 -4.46 -6.18
N LEU A 94 11.58 -5.54 -6.36
CA LEU A 94 11.99 -6.72 -7.11
C LEU A 94 11.34 -6.67 -8.50
N ASP A 95 12.17 -6.41 -9.51
CA ASP A 95 11.75 -6.21 -10.91
C ASP A 95 11.65 -7.53 -11.69
N GLU A 96 12.55 -8.48 -11.42
CA GLU A 96 12.76 -9.70 -12.22
C GLU A 96 11.70 -10.80 -12.02
N VAL A 97 10.68 -10.58 -11.19
CA VAL A 97 9.75 -11.65 -10.77
C VAL A 97 8.48 -11.69 -11.62
N PHE A 98 8.17 -10.66 -12.42
CA PHE A 98 6.90 -10.57 -13.15
C PHE A 98 7.07 -10.23 -14.64
N ALA A 99 6.28 -10.91 -15.48
CA ALA A 99 6.16 -10.60 -16.91
C ALA A 99 5.29 -9.35 -17.20
N SER A 100 4.88 -8.59 -16.18
CA SER A 100 3.98 -7.44 -16.31
C SER A 100 4.75 -6.14 -16.23
N ASP A 101 4.53 -5.25 -17.20
CA ASP A 101 5.19 -3.94 -17.25
C ASP A 101 4.88 -3.04 -16.05
N THR A 102 3.75 -3.26 -15.36
CA THR A 102 3.26 -2.38 -14.28
C THR A 102 3.19 -3.02 -12.90
N ARG A 103 3.11 -4.34 -12.82
CA ARG A 103 3.03 -5.02 -11.52
C ARG A 103 4.41 -5.21 -10.93
N ARG A 104 4.60 -4.79 -9.67
CA ARG A 104 5.89 -4.88 -8.97
C ARG A 104 5.71 -5.49 -7.59
N LEU A 105 6.71 -6.25 -7.16
CA LEU A 105 6.81 -6.75 -5.79
C LEU A 105 7.76 -5.87 -5.02
N LEU A 106 7.28 -5.36 -3.90
CA LEU A 106 8.06 -4.63 -2.93
C LEU A 106 8.26 -5.52 -1.72
N VAL A 107 9.48 -5.55 -1.20
CA VAL A 107 9.82 -6.30 0.01
C VAL A 107 10.36 -5.35 1.06
N ASN A 108 9.76 -5.40 2.25
CA ASN A 108 10.29 -4.70 3.40
C ASN A 108 11.44 -5.52 3.99
N THR A 109 12.65 -4.99 3.96
CA THR A 109 13.87 -5.71 4.35
C THR A 109 14.03 -5.88 5.86
N ALA A 110 13.30 -5.10 6.67
CA ALA A 110 13.33 -5.23 8.13
C ALA A 110 12.30 -6.25 8.65
N SER A 111 11.09 -6.25 8.10
CA SER A 111 9.99 -7.11 8.55
C SER A 111 9.76 -8.35 7.67
N GLY A 112 10.32 -8.39 6.47
CA GLY A 112 10.07 -9.45 5.47
C GLY A 112 8.69 -9.37 4.82
N ARG A 113 7.90 -8.31 5.06
CA ARG A 113 6.59 -8.14 4.43
C ARG A 113 6.73 -7.99 2.91
N CYS A 114 5.86 -8.67 2.19
CA CYS A 114 5.79 -8.62 0.73
C CYS A 114 4.53 -7.88 0.29
N LEU A 115 4.67 -6.86 -0.56
CA LEU A 115 3.57 -6.07 -1.10
C LEU A 115 3.59 -6.14 -2.62
N HIS A 116 2.51 -6.65 -3.19
CA HIS A 116 2.28 -6.57 -4.64
C HIS A 116 1.53 -5.28 -4.95
N ARG A 117 2.09 -4.46 -5.84
CA ARG A 117 1.46 -3.22 -6.30
C ARG A 117 1.30 -3.23 -7.80
N GLU A 118 0.11 -2.87 -8.24
CA GLU A 118 -0.11 -2.41 -9.61
C GLU A 118 0.28 -0.94 -9.67
N LEU A 119 1.22 -0.60 -10.56
CA LEU A 119 1.75 0.76 -10.69
C LEU A 119 1.47 1.29 -12.10
N PRO A 120 0.26 1.81 -12.37
CA PRO A 120 -0.12 2.32 -13.69
C PRO A 120 0.84 3.40 -14.21
N GLN A 121 1.46 4.19 -13.33
CA GLN A 121 2.44 5.22 -13.66
C GLN A 121 3.61 4.69 -14.49
N LEU A 122 3.97 3.40 -14.35
CA LEU A 122 5.04 2.80 -15.15
C LEU A 122 4.68 2.66 -16.64
N ARG A 123 3.40 2.75 -17.01
CA ARG A 123 2.98 2.71 -18.43
C ARG A 123 3.35 3.98 -19.18
N ASP A 124 3.44 5.11 -18.48
CA ASP A 124 3.62 6.41 -19.11
C ASP A 124 5.09 6.85 -19.13
N HIS A 125 5.98 6.05 -18.52
CA HIS A 125 7.40 6.37 -18.34
C HIS A 125 8.30 5.20 -18.74
N HIS A 126 9.58 5.49 -18.93
CA HIS A 126 10.63 4.47 -18.97
C HIS A 126 11.19 4.28 -17.57
N VAL A 127 11.30 3.03 -17.11
CA VAL A 127 11.98 2.71 -15.84
C VAL A 127 13.48 2.79 -16.07
N VAL A 128 14.14 3.71 -15.36
CA VAL A 128 15.59 3.92 -15.44
C VAL A 128 16.30 3.05 -14.42
N ALA A 129 15.85 3.11 -13.17
CA ALA A 129 16.42 2.36 -12.06
C ALA A 129 15.44 2.29 -10.89
N THR A 130 15.73 1.43 -9.93
CA THR A 130 15.12 1.44 -8.59
C THR A 130 16.19 1.81 -7.56
N THR A 131 15.79 2.50 -6.51
CA THR A 131 16.72 2.89 -5.44
C THR A 131 16.63 1.93 -4.27
N LEU A 132 17.71 1.84 -3.48
CA LEU A 132 17.71 1.09 -2.21
C LEU A 132 16.73 1.66 -1.17
N GLY A 133 16.22 2.86 -1.38
CA GLY A 133 15.16 3.48 -0.57
C GLY A 133 13.75 3.10 -1.03
N GLY A 134 13.60 2.26 -2.06
CA GLY A 134 12.28 1.81 -2.52
C GLY A 134 11.56 2.79 -3.44
N PHE A 135 12.29 3.72 -4.06
CA PHE A 135 11.76 4.61 -5.09
C PHE A 135 12.08 4.08 -6.50
N PHE A 136 11.24 4.44 -7.46
CA PHE A 136 11.57 4.32 -8.88
C PHE A 136 12.18 5.62 -9.38
N VAL A 137 13.20 5.50 -10.22
CA VAL A 137 13.63 6.58 -11.09
C VAL A 137 13.10 6.30 -12.48
N LEU A 138 12.35 7.25 -12.99
CA LEU A 138 11.64 7.16 -14.26
C LEU A 138 12.11 8.28 -15.20
N ALA A 139 11.96 8.06 -16.49
CA ALA A 139 12.08 9.08 -17.52
C ALA A 139 10.75 9.24 -18.25
N ASP A 140 10.31 10.47 -18.50
CA ASP A 140 9.15 10.72 -19.34
C ASP A 140 9.33 10.08 -20.73
N LYS A 141 8.26 9.53 -21.32
CA LYS A 141 8.32 8.96 -22.67
C LYS A 141 8.46 10.01 -23.77
N SER A 142 7.95 11.21 -23.55
CA SER A 142 8.09 12.33 -24.48
C SER A 142 9.43 13.06 -24.25
N PRO A 143 10.07 13.56 -25.32
CA PRO A 143 11.17 14.50 -25.19
C PRO A 143 10.78 15.69 -24.28
N PRO A 144 11.70 16.19 -23.43
CA PRO A 144 13.12 15.86 -23.38
C PRO A 144 13.47 14.60 -22.56
N HIS A 145 12.51 13.79 -22.11
CA HIS A 145 12.73 12.66 -21.18
C HIS A 145 13.14 13.10 -19.77
N ALA A 146 12.42 14.08 -19.24
CA ALA A 146 12.59 14.60 -17.89
C ALA A 146 12.59 13.49 -16.83
N ALA A 147 13.48 13.59 -15.85
CA ALA A 147 13.58 12.61 -14.79
C ALA A 147 12.42 12.78 -13.78
N ARG A 148 11.91 11.66 -13.28
CA ARG A 148 10.93 11.61 -12.19
C ARG A 148 11.37 10.63 -11.12
N VAL A 149 11.16 10.98 -9.86
CA VAL A 149 11.31 10.05 -8.72
C VAL A 149 9.92 9.69 -8.23
N PHE A 150 9.56 8.41 -8.33
CA PHE A 150 8.24 7.91 -8.01
C PHE A 150 8.24 7.07 -6.73
N ASN A 151 7.34 7.39 -5.82
CA ASN A 151 7.08 6.64 -4.60
C ASN A 151 5.97 5.60 -4.86
N PRO A 152 6.29 4.30 -4.94
CA PRO A 152 5.31 3.27 -5.26
C PRO A 152 4.32 2.96 -4.13
N LEU A 153 4.61 3.37 -2.89
CA LEU A 153 3.69 3.16 -1.77
C LEU A 153 2.54 4.15 -1.80
N THR A 154 2.83 5.42 -2.11
CA THR A 154 1.87 6.53 -2.04
C THR A 154 1.36 6.99 -3.40
N GLY A 155 2.11 6.69 -4.46
CA GLY A 155 1.89 7.24 -5.79
C GLY A 155 2.42 8.67 -5.96
N GLY A 156 3.18 9.19 -4.99
CA GLY A 156 3.81 10.52 -5.08
C GLY A 156 4.89 10.56 -6.15
N LEU A 157 4.99 11.68 -6.86
CA LEU A 157 5.93 11.88 -7.96
C LEU A 157 6.69 13.18 -7.75
N ILE A 158 8.01 13.11 -7.68
CA ILE A 158 8.90 14.27 -7.64
C ILE A 158 9.44 14.49 -9.05
N SER A 159 9.29 15.71 -9.53
CA SER A 159 9.62 16.13 -10.87
C SER A 159 11.00 16.79 -10.93
N PHE A 160 11.82 16.41 -11.91
CA PHE A 160 13.07 17.07 -12.23
C PHE A 160 12.98 17.65 -13.64
N ASN A 161 13.45 18.89 -13.84
CA ASN A 161 13.51 19.49 -15.17
C ASN A 161 14.56 18.79 -16.05
N ALA A 162 15.65 18.32 -15.45
CA ALA A 162 16.74 17.68 -16.13
C ALA A 162 16.30 16.38 -16.83
N PRO A 163 16.64 16.21 -18.13
CA PRO A 163 16.43 14.95 -18.82
C PRO A 163 17.39 13.88 -18.33
N VAL A 164 16.93 12.63 -18.30
CA VAL A 164 17.79 11.49 -17.91
C VAL A 164 18.93 11.34 -18.94
N PRO A 165 20.20 11.23 -18.50
CA PRO A 165 21.32 11.04 -19.41
C PRO A 165 21.14 9.77 -20.28
N PRO A 166 21.52 9.78 -21.57
CA PRO A 166 21.38 8.65 -22.48
C PRO A 166 22.47 7.59 -22.23
N GLU A 167 22.55 7.12 -21.00
CA GLU A 167 23.53 6.15 -20.51
C GLU A 167 22.90 4.76 -20.42
N GLY A 168 23.75 3.73 -20.34
CA GLY A 168 23.31 2.34 -20.21
C GLY A 168 22.69 2.02 -18.85
N LYS A 169 22.95 0.83 -18.32
CA LYS A 169 22.45 0.45 -16.98
C LYS A 169 23.06 1.39 -15.93
N VAL A 170 22.20 2.04 -15.14
CA VAL A 170 22.59 2.93 -14.04
C VAL A 170 22.08 2.41 -12.70
N ALA A 171 22.84 2.64 -11.64
CA ALA A 171 22.33 2.60 -10.28
C ALA A 171 21.82 3.99 -9.87
N ALA A 172 20.82 4.05 -9.00
CA ALA A 172 20.25 5.33 -8.59
C ALA A 172 20.11 5.46 -7.06
N ALA A 173 20.30 6.68 -6.58
CA ALA A 173 20.08 7.08 -5.20
C ALA A 173 19.36 8.43 -5.16
N VAL A 174 18.50 8.62 -4.15
CA VAL A 174 17.84 9.90 -3.90
C VAL A 174 18.14 10.31 -2.46
N CYS A 175 18.75 11.48 -2.31
CA CYS A 175 19.17 12.04 -1.04
C CYS A 175 18.22 13.16 -0.63
N PHE A 176 17.61 13.05 0.54
CA PHE A 176 16.69 14.05 1.09
C PHE A 176 17.29 14.84 2.28
N GLY A 177 18.61 14.78 2.47
CA GLY A 177 19.31 15.46 3.58
C GLY A 177 19.48 16.97 3.40
N MET A 178 18.97 17.52 2.30
CA MET A 178 19.09 18.94 1.92
C MET A 178 17.69 19.57 1.81
N ALA A 179 17.63 20.88 1.57
CA ALA A 179 16.36 21.59 1.37
C ALA A 179 15.53 21.04 0.19
N SER A 180 16.19 20.50 -0.84
CA SER A 180 15.58 19.86 -2.00
C SER A 180 16.14 18.44 -2.18
N PRO A 181 15.35 17.47 -2.69
CA PRO A 181 15.83 16.14 -2.97
C PRO A 181 16.87 16.16 -4.08
N MET A 182 17.99 15.48 -3.89
CA MET A 182 19.04 15.33 -4.89
C MET A 182 18.97 13.92 -5.50
N LEU A 183 18.83 13.84 -6.82
CA LEU A 183 18.90 12.59 -7.56
C LEU A 183 20.34 12.36 -8.02
N THR A 184 20.88 11.17 -7.73
CA THR A 184 22.19 10.71 -8.19
C THR A 184 22.02 9.47 -9.05
N LEU A 185 22.59 9.49 -10.26
CA LEU A 185 22.68 8.33 -11.16
C LEU A 185 24.14 7.94 -11.33
N LEU A 186 24.47 6.68 -11.11
CA LEU A 186 25.81 6.12 -11.28
C LEU A 186 25.81 5.21 -12.51
N CYS A 187 26.60 5.56 -13.52
CA CYS A 187 26.72 4.73 -14.72
C CYS A 187 27.86 3.72 -14.56
N ASP A 188 27.53 2.43 -14.61
CA ASP A 188 28.51 1.36 -14.35
C ASP A 188 29.59 1.29 -15.44
N SER A 189 29.24 1.56 -16.70
CA SER A 189 30.16 1.44 -17.83
C SER A 189 31.16 2.59 -17.89
N SER A 190 30.70 3.83 -17.67
CA SER A 190 31.54 5.02 -17.74
C SER A 190 32.19 5.38 -16.40
N ARG A 191 31.73 4.78 -15.29
CA ARG A 191 32.12 5.12 -13.90
C ARG A 191 31.92 6.59 -13.54
N LYS A 192 31.07 7.29 -14.29
CA LYS A 192 30.65 8.66 -14.01
C LYS A 192 29.44 8.65 -13.09
N HIS A 193 29.32 9.69 -12.29
CA HIS A 193 28.08 9.97 -11.58
C HIS A 193 27.48 11.31 -11.99
N TYR A 194 26.16 11.31 -12.05
CA TYR A 194 25.33 12.41 -12.51
C TYR A 194 24.44 12.86 -11.37
N THR A 195 24.41 14.15 -11.07
CA THR A 195 23.57 14.70 -10.00
C THR A 195 22.66 15.81 -10.50
N ALA A 196 21.41 15.83 -10.03
CA ALA A 196 20.46 16.91 -10.32
C ALA A 196 19.56 17.19 -9.12
N PHE A 197 19.12 18.44 -9.02
CA PHE A 197 18.01 18.90 -8.17
C PHE A 197 16.75 19.08 -9.03
N PRO A 198 15.54 19.21 -8.43
CA PRO A 198 14.28 19.32 -9.16
C PRO A 198 14.26 20.45 -10.20
N ASP A 199 14.87 21.58 -9.85
CA ASP A 199 15.00 22.81 -10.64
C ASP A 199 16.22 22.84 -11.56
N SER A 200 17.07 21.80 -11.53
CA SER A 200 18.22 21.71 -12.43
C SER A 200 17.76 21.41 -13.86
N GLU A 201 18.23 22.20 -14.83
CA GLU A 201 17.94 22.00 -16.26
C GLU A 201 18.75 20.84 -16.88
N CYS A 202 19.84 20.42 -16.22
CA CYS A 202 20.67 19.30 -16.64
C CYS A 202 21.31 18.59 -15.44
N PHE A 203 21.79 17.36 -15.66
CA PHE A 203 22.61 16.65 -14.69
C PHE A 203 24.06 17.15 -14.73
N ILE A 204 24.63 17.46 -13.57
CA ILE A 204 26.05 17.75 -13.41
C ILE A 204 26.82 16.43 -13.38
N THR A 205 27.89 16.34 -14.17
CA THR A 205 28.73 15.14 -14.29
C THR A 205 29.99 15.29 -13.45
N HIS A 206 30.36 14.21 -12.76
CA HIS A 206 31.54 14.12 -11.90
C HIS A 206 32.33 12.84 -12.16
#